data_AF-A0A1H6CPH1-F1
#
_entry.id   AF-A0A1H6CPH1-F1
#
_cell.length_a   1.000
_cell.length_b   1.000
_cell.length_c   1.000
_cell.angle_alpha   90.00
_cell.angle_beta   90.00
_cell.angle_gamma   90.00
#
_symmetry.space_group_name_H-M   'P 1'
#
loop_
_entity.id
_entity.type
_entity.pdbx_description
1 polymer ?
#
loop_
_entity_poly.entity_id
_entity_poly.type
_entity_poly.pdbx_seq_one_letter_code
_entity_poly.pdbx_strand_id
1 'polypeptide(L)'
;MRNRVASLEKDAGPDDEGPRDEAVAEVRGTRLVGKALNLIDLIAASPGEHRAQSLADELGLPRSTAYRIINTLQQRGLVRVDAAGQGYFPGFKFLEYAQAVWPIPDLPMLAMTEIRWLHELSGETVYFAAPGGASMIILQKIVSLYPISTGAPLGSLRPFYCSGMGKAHLAALAPAQREALIGRMSFERVTDRTITDPTQLRSQLDVFRLRGYAIDDEEFMEGVRCVSAAVPGDGDVPIGAFTVSGPCYRMTLERAHQLGPEVATAARRLGEAVRRRGGTRPRGRPDGGEMPLASSARSFLGKSPSWDAETGSLLWLDALAPAIMRSRDEEPTAPPRSEVMARFTSPAMALTSIGEGRWFVATEKGAMTVDRDARLTPLSPELSPEVLAGITCACHGRDGQIWLGVGETSAPQIRPGLYRLIDGEAVLEAKLPSAPTDILIDSSGRHLYAALRDAGDIVRFRIGPRNGLGNPELVARVDALHGRPMALALEEPDHLWVALWDGWSLARLRRDGSDTRLLSLPVPRPTGLTFGGPDGDLLYVTSGRIGLTPQQIAEAPTSGNVFALDGRLRAALLR
;
A
#
# COMPACT_ATOMS: atom_id res chain seq x y z
N MET A 1 11.67 -38.11 59.65
CA MET A 1 11.83 -39.41 58.96
C MET A 1 10.99 -39.34 57.69
N ARG A 2 11.54 -38.90 56.55
CA ARG A 2 12.35 -39.61 55.53
C ARG A 2 11.49 -40.38 54.51
N ASN A 3 11.78 -40.08 53.24
CA ASN A 3 11.57 -40.85 52.00
C ASN A 3 10.20 -40.72 51.32
N ARG A 4 10.08 -40.64 49.98
CA ARG A 4 11.08 -40.67 48.89
C ARG A 4 10.37 -40.13 47.64
N VAL A 5 11.02 -39.22 46.92
CA VAL A 5 10.70 -38.92 45.52
C VAL A 5 11.30 -40.05 44.69
N ALA A 6 10.48 -40.70 43.85
CA ALA A 6 10.92 -41.60 42.81
C ALA A 6 10.27 -41.16 41.50
N SER A 7 11.15 -40.76 40.60
CA SER A 7 10.98 -40.35 39.22
C SER A 7 10.24 -41.39 38.39
N LEU A 8 9.31 -40.94 37.56
CA LEU A 8 8.91 -41.65 36.35
C LEU A 8 9.00 -40.66 35.19
N GLU A 9 9.80 -41.08 34.23
CA GLU A 9 10.27 -40.38 33.04
C GLU A 9 9.10 -40.04 32.13
N LYS A 10 9.12 -38.82 31.56
CA LYS A 10 8.31 -38.47 30.40
C LYS A 10 9.07 -38.94 29.17
N ASP A 11 8.54 -39.96 28.50
CA ASP A 11 8.84 -40.24 27.10
C ASP A 11 8.46 -39.01 26.26
N ALA A 12 9.48 -38.24 25.89
CA ALA A 12 9.42 -37.28 24.80
C ALA A 12 10.04 -37.97 23.58
N GLY A 13 9.28 -38.07 22.50
CA GLY A 13 9.80 -38.45 21.20
C GLY A 13 9.07 -37.71 20.10
N PRO A 14 9.68 -37.55 18.92
CA PRO A 14 11.01 -37.02 18.66
C PRO A 14 10.91 -35.56 18.17
N ASP A 15 11.99 -34.79 18.37
CA ASP A 15 12.16 -33.47 17.79
C ASP A 15 12.15 -33.56 16.25
N ASP A 16 11.18 -32.89 15.64
CA ASP A 16 11.02 -32.74 14.19
C ASP A 16 12.00 -31.68 13.67
N GLU A 17 13.29 -32.02 13.65
CA GLU A 17 14.32 -31.33 12.88
C GLU A 17 14.44 -32.00 11.49
N GLY A 18 13.56 -31.61 10.56
CA GLY A 18 13.79 -31.81 9.13
C GLY A 18 15.11 -31.14 8.68
N PRO A 19 15.76 -31.65 7.63
CA PRO A 19 17.19 -31.42 7.38
C PRO A 19 17.49 -29.94 7.14
N ARG A 20 18.11 -29.30 8.13
CA ARG A 20 18.82 -28.03 7.98
C ARG A 20 20.29 -28.33 7.70
N ASP A 21 20.60 -28.77 6.49
CA ASP A 21 21.96 -28.65 5.94
C ASP A 21 21.99 -29.08 4.47
N GLU A 22 21.55 -28.20 3.58
CA GLU A 22 22.19 -28.13 2.27
C GLU A 22 23.38 -27.17 2.41
N ALA A 23 24.56 -27.74 2.63
CA ALA A 23 25.81 -27.00 2.64
C ALA A 23 25.97 -26.24 1.31
N VAL A 24 25.70 -24.95 1.32
CA VAL A 24 25.90 -24.04 0.18
C VAL A 24 27.36 -24.17 -0.26
N ALA A 25 27.58 -24.66 -1.48
CA ALA A 25 28.91 -24.86 -2.04
C ALA A 25 29.74 -23.57 -1.91
N GLU A 26 30.85 -23.65 -1.17
CA GLU A 26 31.67 -22.50 -0.82
C GLU A 26 32.33 -21.91 -2.09
N VAL A 27 31.77 -20.82 -2.61
CA VAL A 27 32.32 -20.12 -3.78
C VAL A 27 33.70 -19.54 -3.42
N ARG A 28 34.76 -20.00 -4.08
CA ARG A 28 36.14 -19.55 -3.78
C ARG A 28 36.25 -18.02 -3.86
N GLY A 29 36.68 -17.39 -2.76
CA GLY A 29 36.88 -15.94 -2.66
C GLY A 29 35.74 -15.14 -2.00
N THR A 30 34.59 -15.76 -1.67
CA THR A 30 33.43 -15.06 -1.09
C THR A 30 33.26 -15.27 0.42
N ARG A 31 34.27 -15.82 1.11
CA ARG A 31 34.22 -16.18 2.54
C ARG A 31 33.76 -15.04 3.47
N LEU A 32 34.08 -13.79 3.15
CA LEU A 32 33.62 -12.62 3.93
C LEU A 32 32.12 -12.35 3.75
N VAL A 33 31.60 -12.55 2.54
CA VAL A 33 30.18 -12.37 2.22
C VAL A 33 29.34 -13.44 2.92
N GLY A 34 29.78 -14.71 2.85
CA GLY A 34 29.11 -15.80 3.58
C GLY A 34 29.04 -15.54 5.09
N LYS A 35 30.14 -15.08 5.70
CA LYS A 35 30.17 -14.68 7.12
C LYS A 35 29.21 -13.54 7.45
N ALA A 36 29.05 -12.58 6.54
CA ALA A 36 28.11 -11.48 6.74
C ALA A 36 26.64 -11.95 6.64
N LEU A 37 26.33 -12.86 5.72
CA LEU A 37 25.01 -13.47 5.58
C LEU A 37 24.64 -14.29 6.81
N ASN A 38 25.52 -15.20 7.25
CA ASN A 38 25.29 -16.01 8.45
C ASN A 38 25.04 -15.15 9.69
N LEU A 39 25.73 -14.01 9.79
CA LEU A 39 25.54 -13.06 10.89
C LEU A 39 24.17 -12.37 10.84
N ILE A 40 23.69 -12.03 9.64
CA ILE A 40 22.33 -11.52 9.43
C ILE A 40 21.30 -12.59 9.83
N ASP A 41 21.51 -13.84 9.40
CA ASP A 41 20.60 -14.95 9.69
C ASP A 41 20.47 -15.20 11.19
N LEU A 42 21.60 -15.18 11.93
CA LEU A 42 21.61 -15.30 13.38
C LEU A 42 20.83 -14.17 14.06
N ILE A 43 21.11 -12.92 13.68
CA ILE A 43 20.40 -11.73 14.22
C ILE A 43 18.90 -11.79 13.90
N ALA A 44 18.52 -12.29 12.72
CA ALA A 44 17.14 -12.41 12.30
C ALA A 44 16.39 -13.53 13.04
N ALA A 45 17.09 -14.60 13.45
CA ALA A 45 16.51 -15.70 14.20
C ALA A 45 16.08 -15.26 15.61
N SER A 46 16.88 -14.45 16.30
CA SER A 46 16.56 -13.92 17.63
C SER A 46 16.85 -12.42 17.76
N PRO A 47 15.98 -11.54 17.24
CA PRO A 47 16.21 -10.09 17.24
C PRO A 47 16.32 -9.51 18.66
N GLY A 48 17.42 -8.82 18.94
CA GLY A 48 17.69 -8.15 20.21
C GLY A 48 18.38 -9.02 21.25
N GLU A 49 18.47 -10.33 21.05
CA GLU A 49 19.05 -11.25 22.04
C GLU A 49 20.58 -11.36 21.91
N HIS A 50 21.12 -11.13 20.71
CA HIS A 50 22.54 -11.30 20.47
C HIS A 50 23.36 -10.04 20.74
N ARG A 51 24.50 -10.24 21.42
CA ARG A 51 25.60 -9.26 21.57
C ARG A 51 26.71 -9.56 20.58
N ALA A 52 27.60 -8.60 20.33
CA ALA A 52 28.68 -8.77 19.35
C ALA A 52 29.61 -9.95 19.68
N GLN A 53 29.79 -10.20 20.99
CA GLN A 53 30.61 -11.31 21.47
C GLN A 53 29.90 -12.66 21.29
N SER A 54 28.59 -12.76 21.56
CA SER A 54 27.86 -14.01 21.34
C SER A 54 27.78 -14.36 19.85
N LEU A 55 27.55 -13.36 18.97
CA LEU A 55 27.60 -13.56 17.51
C LEU A 55 28.97 -14.07 17.03
N ALA A 56 30.06 -13.57 17.61
CA ALA A 56 31.42 -13.99 17.25
C ALA A 56 31.69 -15.43 17.69
N ASP A 57 31.29 -15.77 18.92
CA ASP A 57 31.52 -17.08 19.51
C ASP A 57 30.68 -18.16 18.79
N GLU A 58 29.41 -17.87 18.49
CA GLU A 58 28.47 -18.79 17.81
C GLU A 58 28.85 -19.06 16.34
N LEU A 59 29.44 -18.08 15.65
CA LEU A 59 29.93 -18.23 14.27
C LEU A 59 31.41 -18.65 14.18
N GLY A 60 32.09 -18.87 15.32
CA GLY A 60 33.52 -19.20 15.35
C GLY A 60 34.43 -18.13 14.72
N LEU A 61 34.05 -16.85 14.81
CA LEU A 61 34.75 -15.73 14.19
C LEU A 61 35.68 -15.03 15.18
N PRO A 62 36.90 -14.62 14.77
CA PRO A 62 37.70 -13.70 15.57
C PRO A 62 36.90 -12.42 15.84
N ARG A 63 36.90 -11.95 17.10
CA ARG A 63 36.09 -10.79 17.52
C ARG A 63 36.28 -9.58 16.60
N SER A 64 37.52 -9.24 16.29
CA SER A 64 37.85 -8.12 15.37
C SER A 64 37.19 -8.25 13.99
N THR A 65 37.00 -9.48 13.50
CA THR A 65 36.32 -9.76 12.23
C THR A 65 34.82 -9.59 12.36
N ALA A 66 34.20 -10.14 13.41
CA ALA A 66 32.76 -9.99 13.67
C ALA A 66 32.38 -8.50 13.85
N TYR A 67 33.13 -7.74 14.65
CA TYR A 67 32.90 -6.30 14.84
C TYR A 67 32.98 -5.52 13.52
N ARG A 68 33.97 -5.82 12.66
CA ARG A 68 34.11 -5.15 11.37
C ARG A 68 32.94 -5.44 10.43
N ILE A 69 32.47 -6.69 10.40
CA ILE A 69 31.30 -7.10 9.61
C ILE A 69 30.05 -6.40 10.13
N ILE A 70 29.79 -6.47 11.45
CA ILE A 70 28.63 -5.83 12.10
C ILE A 70 28.61 -4.32 11.82
N ASN A 71 29.73 -3.61 12.00
CA ASN A 71 29.81 -2.18 11.72
C ASN A 71 29.52 -1.86 10.25
N THR A 72 30.01 -2.69 9.33
CA THR A 72 29.73 -2.52 7.90
C THR A 72 28.25 -2.72 7.61
N LEU A 73 27.62 -3.74 8.20
CA LEU A 73 26.19 -4.01 8.05
C LEU A 73 25.33 -2.89 8.64
N GLN A 74 25.73 -2.31 9.78
CA GLN A 74 25.07 -1.14 10.36
C GLN A 74 25.18 0.10 9.47
N GLN A 75 26.37 0.42 8.97
CA GLN A 75 26.57 1.55 8.05
C GLN A 75 25.76 1.41 6.76
N ARG A 76 25.50 0.17 6.32
CA ARG A 76 24.64 -0.13 5.16
C ARG A 76 23.15 -0.23 5.51
N GLY A 77 22.77 -0.04 6.77
CA GLY A 77 21.39 -0.10 7.25
C GLY A 77 20.79 -1.51 7.29
N LEU A 78 21.61 -2.55 7.18
CA LEU A 78 21.19 -3.97 7.21
C LEU A 78 21.09 -4.53 8.63
N VAL A 79 21.81 -3.94 9.58
CA VAL A 79 21.70 -4.25 11.01
C VAL A 79 21.45 -2.94 11.76
N ARG A 80 20.67 -2.99 12.83
CA ARG A 80 20.51 -1.89 13.78
C ARG A 80 20.76 -2.38 15.19
N VAL A 81 20.96 -1.45 16.10
CA VAL A 81 21.12 -1.73 17.53
C VAL A 81 19.95 -1.10 18.31
N ASP A 82 19.60 -1.65 19.46
CA ASP A 82 18.67 -1.01 20.39
C ASP A 82 19.20 0.32 20.94
N ALA A 83 18.32 1.07 21.60
CA ALA A 83 18.66 2.35 22.22
C ALA A 83 19.74 2.21 23.32
N ALA A 84 19.87 1.02 23.91
CA ALA A 84 20.89 0.71 24.91
C ALA A 84 22.25 0.30 24.30
N GLY A 85 22.33 0.10 22.99
CA GLY A 85 23.57 -0.25 22.29
C GLY A 85 24.03 -1.71 22.47
N GLN A 86 23.16 -2.60 22.98
CA GLN A 86 23.55 -3.96 23.37
C GLN A 86 22.96 -5.07 22.49
N GLY A 87 21.72 -4.90 22.00
CA GLY A 87 21.02 -5.91 21.22
C GLY A 87 20.97 -5.57 19.73
N TYR A 88 21.33 -6.53 18.87
CA TYR A 88 21.26 -6.36 17.41
C TYR A 88 19.93 -6.82 16.83
N PHE A 89 19.45 -6.07 15.83
CA PHE A 89 18.23 -6.37 15.09
C PHE A 89 18.49 -6.25 13.59
N PRO A 90 17.64 -6.89 12.74
CA PRO A 90 17.61 -6.58 11.32
C PRO A 90 17.31 -5.09 11.09
N GLY A 91 18.05 -4.48 10.16
CA GLY A 91 17.90 -3.08 9.79
C GLY A 91 16.78 -2.84 8.78
N PHE A 92 16.29 -1.60 8.70
CA PHE A 92 15.16 -1.25 7.83
C PHE A 92 15.46 -1.36 6.34
N LYS A 93 16.72 -1.49 5.93
CA LYS A 93 17.11 -1.69 4.52
C LYS A 93 16.49 -2.97 3.93
N PHE A 94 16.17 -3.97 4.76
CA PHE A 94 15.43 -5.15 4.31
C PHE A 94 14.01 -4.85 3.85
N LEU A 95 13.36 -3.80 4.36
CA LEU A 95 12.07 -3.36 3.84
C LEU A 95 12.20 -2.81 2.41
N GLU A 96 13.25 -2.04 2.15
CA GLU A 96 13.54 -1.55 0.80
C GLU A 96 13.82 -2.70 -0.18
N TYR A 97 14.57 -3.72 0.27
CA TYR A 97 14.83 -4.91 -0.54
C TYR A 97 13.56 -5.73 -0.76
N ALA A 98 12.76 -5.98 0.28
CA ALA A 98 11.50 -6.71 0.16
C ALA A 98 10.52 -6.00 -0.80
N GLN A 99 10.47 -4.66 -0.77
CA GLN A 99 9.70 -3.86 -1.71
C GLN A 99 10.24 -3.93 -3.15
N ALA A 100 11.56 -4.00 -3.32
CA ALA A 100 12.17 -4.14 -4.65
C ALA A 100 11.95 -5.53 -5.28
N VAL A 101 11.70 -6.56 -4.46
CA VAL A 101 11.47 -7.92 -4.96
C VAL A 101 10.10 -8.05 -5.65
N TRP A 102 9.08 -7.27 -5.24
CA TRP A 102 7.71 -7.43 -5.76
C TRP A 102 7.20 -6.24 -6.58
N PRO A 103 6.61 -6.49 -7.77
CA PRO A 103 6.06 -5.43 -8.63
C PRO A 103 4.75 -4.83 -8.11
N ILE A 104 4.09 -5.46 -7.11
CA ILE A 104 2.86 -4.96 -6.48
C ILE A 104 3.17 -4.58 -5.03
N PRO A 105 3.36 -3.27 -4.74
CA PRO A 105 3.51 -2.79 -3.37
C PRO A 105 2.32 -3.23 -2.52
N ASP A 106 2.57 -3.66 -1.29
CA ASP A 106 1.57 -4.03 -0.28
C ASP A 106 0.72 -5.29 -0.54
N LEU A 107 1.03 -6.12 -1.56
CA LEU A 107 0.29 -7.38 -1.79
C LEU A 107 0.21 -8.28 -0.54
N PRO A 108 1.29 -8.51 0.23
CA PRO A 108 1.22 -9.23 1.51
C PRO A 108 0.27 -8.60 2.53
N MET A 109 0.24 -7.27 2.62
CA MET A 109 -0.61 -6.54 3.58
C MET A 109 -2.08 -6.59 3.17
N LEU A 110 -2.37 -6.47 1.88
CA LEU A 110 -3.71 -6.64 1.32
C LEU A 110 -4.27 -8.04 1.55
N ALA A 111 -3.42 -9.05 1.41
CA ALA A 111 -3.81 -10.43 1.65
C ALA A 111 -4.25 -10.66 3.10
N MET A 112 -3.73 -9.89 4.06
CA MET A 112 -3.97 -10.11 5.49
C MET A 112 -5.44 -10.03 5.91
N THR A 113 -6.25 -9.21 5.23
CA THR A 113 -7.71 -9.15 5.47
C THR A 113 -8.36 -10.51 5.21
N GLU A 114 -8.03 -11.13 4.08
CA GLU A 114 -8.60 -12.43 3.71
C GLU A 114 -7.98 -13.58 4.50
N ILE A 115 -6.68 -13.49 4.87
CA ILE A 115 -6.04 -14.48 5.76
C ILE A 115 -6.75 -14.54 7.10
N ARG A 116 -7.07 -13.39 7.71
CA ARG A 116 -7.81 -13.32 8.98
C ARG A 116 -9.18 -13.96 8.86
N TRP A 117 -9.94 -13.62 7.82
CA TRP A 117 -11.27 -14.17 7.60
C TRP A 117 -11.25 -15.69 7.41
N LEU A 118 -10.35 -16.23 6.58
CA LEU A 118 -10.20 -17.67 6.40
C LEU A 118 -9.72 -18.37 7.68
N HIS A 119 -8.87 -17.71 8.47
CA HIS A 119 -8.40 -18.24 9.74
C HIS A 119 -9.52 -18.31 10.78
N GLU A 120 -10.34 -17.27 10.90
CA GLU A 120 -11.53 -17.24 11.76
C GLU A 120 -12.55 -18.32 11.36
N LEU A 121 -12.75 -18.50 10.05
CA LEU A 121 -13.68 -19.49 9.51
C LEU A 121 -13.21 -20.93 9.75
N SER A 122 -11.91 -21.18 9.59
CA SER A 122 -11.36 -22.54 9.60
C SER A 122 -10.77 -22.97 10.95
N GLY A 123 -10.27 -22.04 11.77
CA GLY A 123 -9.45 -22.30 12.96
C GLY A 123 -8.05 -22.86 12.64
N GLU A 124 -7.74 -23.12 11.37
CA GLU A 124 -6.49 -23.73 10.93
C GLU A 124 -5.48 -22.68 10.46
N THR A 125 -4.29 -23.14 10.07
CA THR A 125 -3.25 -22.23 9.59
C THR A 125 -3.59 -21.75 8.19
N VAL A 126 -3.48 -20.45 7.96
CA VAL A 126 -3.72 -19.85 6.65
C VAL A 126 -2.45 -19.19 6.15
N TYR A 127 -2.07 -19.52 4.92
CA TYR A 127 -0.92 -18.98 4.22
C TYR A 127 -1.35 -18.16 3.01
N PHE A 128 -0.55 -17.14 2.70
CA PHE A 128 -0.53 -16.50 1.40
C PHE A 128 0.87 -16.65 0.79
N ALA A 129 0.93 -17.10 -0.46
CA ALA A 129 2.16 -17.35 -1.18
C ALA A 129 2.13 -16.74 -2.59
N ALA A 130 3.29 -16.40 -3.13
CA ALA A 130 3.47 -15.89 -4.49
C ALA A 130 4.41 -16.80 -5.30
N PRO A 131 4.37 -16.76 -6.65
CA PRO A 131 5.37 -17.46 -7.45
C PRO A 131 6.77 -16.85 -7.25
N GLY A 132 7.76 -17.69 -6.94
CA GLY A 132 9.16 -17.34 -6.74
C GLY A 132 10.08 -18.31 -7.47
N GLY A 133 10.48 -17.97 -8.71
CA GLY A 133 11.31 -18.84 -9.54
C GLY A 133 10.57 -20.13 -9.94
N ALA A 134 11.09 -21.28 -9.51
CA ALA A 134 10.54 -22.61 -9.81
C ALA A 134 9.61 -23.18 -8.71
N SER A 135 9.22 -22.34 -7.73
CA SER A 135 8.38 -22.73 -6.59
C SER A 135 7.42 -21.60 -6.19
N MET A 136 6.51 -21.88 -5.26
CA MET A 136 5.77 -20.87 -4.52
C MET A 136 6.54 -20.44 -3.27
N ILE A 137 6.59 -19.16 -2.95
CA ILE A 137 7.22 -18.62 -1.73
C ILE A 137 6.16 -18.09 -0.77
N ILE A 138 6.20 -18.51 0.51
CA ILE A 138 5.25 -18.05 1.53
C ILE A 138 5.58 -16.61 1.94
N LEU A 139 4.62 -15.71 1.80
CA LEU A 139 4.79 -14.29 2.10
C LEU A 139 4.10 -13.87 3.40
N GLN A 140 2.96 -14.48 3.74
CA GLN A 140 2.24 -14.22 4.99
C GLN A 140 1.61 -15.48 5.56
N LYS A 141 1.38 -15.46 6.87
CA LYS A 141 0.65 -16.52 7.57
C LYS A 141 -0.07 -16.03 8.83
N ILE A 142 -1.14 -16.74 9.20
CA ILE A 142 -1.66 -16.79 10.58
C ILE A 142 -1.67 -18.26 11.00
N VAL A 143 -1.01 -18.58 12.10
CA VAL A 143 -0.90 -19.94 12.64
C VAL A 143 -2.22 -20.34 13.30
N SER A 144 -2.60 -21.61 13.17
CA SER A 144 -3.78 -22.20 13.79
C SER A 144 -3.88 -21.92 15.29
N LEU A 145 -5.12 -21.88 15.80
CA LEU A 145 -5.41 -21.79 17.23
C LEU A 145 -5.23 -23.13 17.97
N TYR A 146 -5.03 -24.24 17.25
CA TYR A 146 -4.86 -25.57 17.83
C TYR A 146 -3.39 -25.87 18.14
N PRO A 147 -3.11 -26.66 19.21
CA PRO A 147 -1.73 -27.00 19.60
C PRO A 147 -0.93 -27.74 18.53
N ILE A 148 -1.59 -28.64 17.79
CA ILE A 148 -1.00 -29.36 16.66
C ILE A 148 -1.40 -28.62 15.38
N SER A 149 -0.44 -27.99 14.73
CA SER A 149 -0.66 -27.16 13.55
C SER A 149 0.54 -27.17 12.61
N THR A 150 0.30 -26.75 11.35
CA THR A 150 1.38 -26.56 10.39
C THR A 150 2.08 -25.22 10.61
N GLY A 151 3.41 -25.20 10.67
CA GLY A 151 4.18 -24.05 11.16
C GLY A 151 5.10 -23.36 10.16
N ALA A 152 5.04 -23.67 8.86
CA ALA A 152 6.01 -23.24 7.84
C ALA A 152 6.47 -21.77 7.97
N PRO A 153 7.78 -21.47 8.01
CA PRO A 153 8.26 -20.10 8.15
C PRO A 153 8.02 -19.27 6.87
N LEU A 154 7.94 -17.95 7.04
CA LEU A 154 7.90 -17.02 5.90
C LEU A 154 9.18 -17.16 5.07
N GLY A 155 9.07 -16.98 3.75
CA GLY A 155 10.17 -17.19 2.81
C GLY A 155 10.38 -18.64 2.37
N SER A 156 9.71 -19.60 3.00
CA SER A 156 9.84 -21.02 2.60
C SER A 156 9.30 -21.26 1.19
N LEU A 157 10.00 -22.10 0.43
CA LEU A 157 9.61 -22.52 -0.91
C LEU A 157 8.71 -23.76 -0.87
N ARG A 158 7.72 -23.83 -1.77
CA ARG A 158 6.79 -24.94 -1.94
C ARG A 158 6.74 -25.38 -3.41
N PRO A 159 7.00 -26.65 -3.73
CA PRO A 159 6.99 -27.11 -5.11
C PRO A 159 5.62 -26.95 -5.76
N PHE A 160 5.61 -26.66 -7.06
CA PHE A 160 4.37 -26.48 -7.80
C PHE A 160 3.53 -27.77 -7.92
N TYR A 161 4.19 -28.91 -8.08
CA TYR A 161 3.52 -30.17 -8.47
C TYR A 161 2.82 -30.91 -7.33
N CYS A 162 3.24 -30.72 -6.08
CA CYS A 162 2.72 -31.47 -4.92
C CYS A 162 2.12 -30.60 -3.81
N SER A 163 2.36 -29.29 -3.80
CA SER A 163 1.73 -28.41 -2.80
C SER A 163 0.38 -27.87 -3.26
N GLY A 164 -0.55 -27.67 -2.33
CA GLY A 164 -1.87 -27.09 -2.65
C GLY A 164 -1.80 -25.74 -3.37
N MET A 165 -0.98 -24.80 -2.86
CA MET A 165 -0.74 -23.49 -3.47
C MET A 165 -0.11 -23.59 -4.86
N GLY A 166 0.80 -24.53 -5.04
CA GLY A 166 1.48 -24.77 -6.30
C GLY A 166 0.53 -25.28 -7.38
N LYS A 167 -0.28 -26.27 -7.03
CA LYS A 167 -1.28 -26.86 -7.93
C LYS A 167 -2.40 -25.87 -8.24
N ALA A 168 -2.82 -25.05 -7.27
CA ALA A 168 -3.75 -23.96 -7.53
C ALA A 168 -3.19 -22.96 -8.54
N HIS A 169 -1.93 -22.55 -8.38
CA HIS A 169 -1.25 -21.66 -9.32
C HIS A 169 -1.18 -22.27 -10.73
N LEU A 170 -0.73 -23.53 -10.84
CA LEU A 170 -0.65 -24.25 -12.11
C LEU A 170 -1.99 -24.40 -12.82
N ALA A 171 -3.07 -24.67 -12.08
CA ALA A 171 -4.41 -24.84 -12.64
C ALA A 171 -4.96 -23.53 -13.23
N ALA A 172 -4.58 -22.40 -12.65
CA ALA A 172 -5.05 -21.09 -13.07
C ALA A 172 -4.27 -20.50 -14.27
N LEU A 173 -3.03 -20.94 -14.51
CA LEU A 173 -2.22 -20.52 -15.67
C LEU A 173 -2.90 -20.83 -17.02
N ALA A 174 -2.56 -20.03 -18.04
CA ALA A 174 -2.90 -20.35 -19.42
C ALA A 174 -2.25 -21.67 -19.86
N PRO A 175 -2.88 -22.48 -20.74
CA PRO A 175 -2.39 -23.81 -21.11
C PRO A 175 -0.91 -23.83 -21.54
N ALA A 176 -0.48 -22.88 -22.39
CA ALA A 176 0.89 -22.81 -22.86
C ALA A 176 1.91 -22.54 -21.74
N GLN A 177 1.57 -21.67 -20.80
CA GLN A 177 2.44 -21.34 -19.66
C GLN A 177 2.52 -22.49 -18.66
N ARG A 178 1.37 -23.15 -18.41
CA ARG A 178 1.27 -24.35 -17.58
C ARG A 178 2.17 -25.46 -18.12
N GLU A 179 2.08 -25.77 -19.42
CA GLU A 179 2.91 -26.81 -20.05
C GLU A 179 4.40 -26.47 -20.04
N ALA A 180 4.75 -25.20 -20.29
CA ALA A 180 6.13 -24.76 -20.22
C ALA A 180 6.73 -24.91 -18.81
N LEU A 181 5.93 -24.68 -17.76
CA LEU A 181 6.37 -24.83 -16.38
C LEU A 181 6.48 -26.31 -16.01
N ILE A 182 5.46 -27.13 -16.30
CA ILE A 182 5.47 -28.58 -16.06
C ILE A 182 6.65 -29.26 -16.77
N GLY A 183 6.94 -28.88 -18.02
CA GLY A 183 8.05 -29.44 -18.79
C GLY A 183 9.44 -29.15 -18.22
N ARG A 184 9.57 -28.20 -17.29
CA ARG A 184 10.82 -27.85 -16.60
C ARG A 184 10.90 -28.41 -15.18
N MET A 185 9.86 -29.06 -14.68
CA MET A 185 9.80 -29.58 -13.31
C MET A 185 10.51 -30.92 -13.19
N SER A 186 11.19 -31.10 -12.05
CA SER A 186 11.59 -32.40 -11.53
C SER A 186 10.53 -32.90 -10.54
N PHE A 187 10.05 -34.12 -10.74
CA PHE A 187 9.04 -34.74 -9.91
C PHE A 187 9.69 -35.66 -8.87
N GLU A 188 10.00 -35.11 -7.70
CA GLU A 188 10.51 -35.89 -6.58
C GLU A 188 9.34 -36.48 -5.77
N ARG A 189 9.45 -37.74 -5.37
CA ARG A 189 8.46 -38.38 -4.50
C ARG A 189 8.79 -37.99 -3.05
N VAL A 190 8.01 -37.07 -2.47
CA VAL A 190 8.21 -36.59 -1.09
C VAL A 190 7.36 -37.36 -0.06
N THR A 191 6.25 -37.93 -0.50
CA THR A 191 5.39 -38.86 0.24
C THR A 191 4.93 -39.98 -0.67
N ASP A 192 4.32 -41.03 -0.11
CA ASP A 192 3.73 -42.11 -0.91
C ASP A 192 2.60 -41.63 -1.84
N ARG A 193 1.95 -40.52 -1.49
CA ARG A 193 0.84 -39.93 -2.27
C ARG A 193 1.29 -38.88 -3.28
N THR A 194 2.56 -38.51 -3.31
CA THR A 194 3.05 -37.51 -4.26
C THR A 194 2.82 -37.93 -5.71
N ILE A 195 2.11 -37.09 -6.45
CA ILE A 195 1.93 -37.28 -7.89
C ILE A 195 3.27 -37.03 -8.60
N THR A 196 3.79 -38.08 -9.22
CA THR A 196 5.07 -38.05 -9.96
C THR A 196 4.89 -38.21 -11.47
N ASP A 197 3.69 -38.57 -11.93
CA ASP A 197 3.34 -38.62 -13.36
C ASP A 197 2.77 -37.26 -13.83
N PRO A 198 3.43 -36.57 -14.77
CA PRO A 198 2.92 -35.33 -15.35
C PRO A 198 1.52 -35.45 -15.98
N THR A 199 1.13 -36.62 -16.49
CA THR A 199 -0.19 -36.86 -17.09
C THR A 199 -1.28 -36.87 -16.03
N GLN A 200 -1.03 -37.55 -14.92
CA GLN A 200 -1.89 -37.53 -13.74
C GLN A 200 -2.01 -36.12 -13.16
N LEU A 201 -0.90 -35.38 -13.05
CA LEU A 201 -0.93 -33.98 -12.59
C LEU A 201 -1.84 -33.13 -13.48
N ARG A 202 -1.68 -33.18 -14.82
CA ARG A 202 -2.52 -32.42 -15.76
C ARG A 202 -4.01 -32.67 -15.55
N SER A 203 -4.38 -33.94 -15.41
CA SER A 203 -5.77 -34.34 -15.19
C SER A 203 -6.32 -33.75 -13.89
N GLN A 204 -5.50 -33.72 -12.83
CA GLN A 204 -5.88 -33.10 -11.55
C GLN A 204 -6.02 -31.57 -11.68
N LEU A 205 -5.12 -30.92 -12.42
CA LEU A 205 -5.14 -29.47 -12.65
C LEU A 205 -6.37 -29.03 -13.45
N ASP A 206 -6.84 -29.83 -14.41
CA ASP A 206 -8.05 -29.53 -15.17
C ASP A 206 -9.30 -29.56 -14.26
N VAL A 207 -9.38 -30.52 -13.33
CA VAL A 207 -10.43 -30.55 -12.29
C VAL A 207 -10.34 -29.31 -11.40
N PHE A 208 -9.14 -28.92 -10.98
CA PHE A 208 -8.95 -27.74 -10.12
C PHE A 208 -9.31 -26.45 -10.84
N ARG A 209 -9.01 -26.33 -12.14
CA ARG A 209 -9.39 -25.18 -12.96
C ARG A 209 -10.90 -25.04 -13.06
N LEU A 210 -11.62 -26.13 -13.30
CA LEU A 210 -13.09 -26.12 -13.37
C LEU A 210 -13.75 -25.80 -12.02
N ARG A 211 -13.20 -26.32 -10.93
CA ARG A 211 -13.76 -26.19 -9.59
C ARG A 211 -13.37 -24.89 -8.87
N GLY A 212 -12.26 -24.26 -9.30
CA GLY A 212 -11.75 -23.01 -8.74
C GLY A 212 -10.87 -23.15 -7.49
N TYR A 213 -10.58 -24.38 -7.03
CA TYR A 213 -9.67 -24.65 -5.91
C TYR A 213 -8.98 -26.02 -6.02
N ALA A 214 -7.75 -26.08 -5.52
CA ALA A 214 -6.91 -27.28 -5.43
C ALA A 214 -6.96 -27.90 -4.03
N ILE A 215 -6.75 -29.21 -3.96
CA ILE A 215 -6.53 -29.95 -2.71
C ILE A 215 -5.18 -30.66 -2.83
N ASP A 216 -4.38 -30.55 -1.78
CA ASP A 216 -3.20 -31.38 -1.54
C ASP A 216 -3.57 -32.33 -0.41
N ASP A 217 -3.67 -33.62 -0.76
CA ASP A 217 -4.11 -34.70 0.10
C ASP A 217 -2.92 -35.54 0.57
N GLU A 218 -2.15 -34.97 1.50
CA GLU A 218 -0.94 -35.59 2.05
C GLU A 218 0.14 -35.83 0.98
N GLU A 219 0.15 -35.01 -0.08
CA GLU A 219 1.05 -35.17 -1.23
C GLU A 219 2.41 -34.50 -1.02
N PHE A 220 2.43 -33.39 -0.26
CA PHE A 220 3.68 -32.72 0.12
C PHE A 220 4.21 -33.16 1.50
N MET A 221 3.31 -33.45 2.44
CA MET A 221 3.64 -33.83 3.81
C MET A 221 2.59 -34.80 4.35
N GLU A 222 3.03 -35.93 4.90
CA GLU A 222 2.14 -36.93 5.49
C GLU A 222 1.35 -36.35 6.67
N GLY A 223 0.09 -36.74 6.81
CA GLY A 223 -0.76 -36.25 7.89
C GLY A 223 -1.25 -34.81 7.73
N VAL A 224 -0.89 -34.10 6.65
CA VAL A 224 -1.33 -32.72 6.38
C VAL A 224 -2.20 -32.66 5.13
N ARG A 225 -3.35 -31.98 5.23
CA ARG A 225 -4.22 -31.70 4.09
C ARG A 225 -4.39 -30.20 3.91
N CYS A 226 -4.28 -29.76 2.66
CA CYS A 226 -4.39 -28.36 2.29
C CYS A 226 -5.52 -28.14 1.27
N VAL A 227 -6.19 -26.99 1.38
CA VAL A 227 -7.08 -26.47 0.34
C VAL A 227 -6.64 -25.08 -0.08
N SER A 228 -6.54 -24.87 -1.39
CA SER A 228 -5.87 -23.69 -1.95
C SER A 228 -6.60 -23.13 -3.16
N ALA A 229 -6.55 -21.82 -3.33
CA ALA A 229 -7.05 -21.16 -4.54
C ALA A 229 -6.09 -20.08 -5.00
N ALA A 230 -5.94 -19.98 -6.33
CA ALA A 230 -5.07 -19.00 -6.96
C ALA A 230 -5.73 -17.61 -6.96
N VAL A 231 -4.94 -16.60 -6.63
CA VAL A 231 -5.34 -15.20 -6.67
C VAL A 231 -5.21 -14.70 -8.11
N PRO A 232 -6.32 -14.33 -8.77
CA PRO A 232 -6.26 -13.89 -10.15
C PRO A 232 -5.46 -12.59 -10.29
N GLY A 233 -4.52 -12.56 -11.22
CA GLY A 233 -3.77 -11.36 -11.60
C GLY A 233 -4.37 -10.63 -12.79
N ASP A 234 -3.51 -9.93 -13.53
CA ASP A 234 -3.83 -9.39 -14.86
C ASP A 234 -3.70 -10.51 -15.91
N GLY A 235 -4.77 -10.73 -16.68
CA GLY A 235 -4.84 -11.86 -17.62
C GLY A 235 -4.91 -13.23 -16.91
N ASP A 236 -4.43 -14.28 -17.60
CA ASP A 236 -4.39 -15.67 -17.10
C ASP A 236 -3.17 -15.98 -16.22
N VAL A 237 -2.51 -14.97 -15.63
CA VAL A 237 -1.32 -15.14 -14.77
C VAL A 237 -1.69 -14.86 -13.32
N PRO A 238 -1.70 -15.88 -12.43
CA PRO A 238 -2.00 -15.67 -11.02
C PRO A 238 -0.88 -14.93 -10.29
N ILE A 239 -1.25 -14.00 -9.42
CA ILE A 239 -0.30 -13.19 -8.61
C ILE A 239 0.05 -13.84 -7.26
N GLY A 240 -0.65 -14.92 -6.90
CA GLY A 240 -0.39 -15.66 -5.67
C GLY A 240 -1.44 -16.75 -5.43
N ALA A 241 -1.46 -17.31 -4.24
CA ALA A 241 -2.46 -18.27 -3.80
C ALA A 241 -2.68 -18.19 -2.29
N PHE A 242 -3.94 -18.39 -1.87
CA PHE A 242 -4.28 -18.67 -0.48
C PHE A 242 -4.26 -20.16 -0.22
N THR A 243 -3.93 -20.57 0.99
CA THR A 243 -3.97 -21.96 1.42
C THR A 243 -4.40 -22.07 2.87
N VAL A 244 -5.43 -22.86 3.15
CA VAL A 244 -5.79 -23.33 4.49
C VAL A 244 -5.16 -24.70 4.68
N SER A 245 -4.44 -24.89 5.78
CA SER A 245 -3.60 -26.05 6.03
C SER A 245 -3.77 -26.54 7.46
N GLY A 246 -4.00 -27.85 7.62
CA GLY A 246 -4.14 -28.48 8.92
C GLY A 246 -3.99 -30.00 8.86
N PRO A 247 -3.98 -30.66 10.02
CA PRO A 247 -3.86 -32.12 10.10
C PRO A 247 -5.04 -32.82 9.41
N CYS A 248 -4.77 -33.88 8.65
CA CYS A 248 -5.73 -34.56 7.79
C CYS A 248 -6.94 -35.15 8.54
N TYR A 249 -6.80 -35.41 9.85
CA TYR A 249 -7.90 -35.87 10.71
C TYR A 249 -8.89 -34.76 11.11
N ARG A 250 -8.45 -33.49 11.18
CA ARG A 250 -9.36 -32.34 11.35
C ARG A 250 -9.81 -31.77 10.02
N MET A 251 -8.89 -31.78 9.06
CA MET A 251 -9.09 -31.31 7.72
C MET A 251 -9.42 -32.47 6.80
N THR A 252 -10.56 -33.11 7.05
CA THR A 252 -11.10 -34.20 6.22
C THR A 252 -11.33 -33.73 4.78
N LEU A 253 -11.42 -34.66 3.83
CA LEU A 253 -11.73 -34.31 2.43
C LEU A 253 -13.05 -33.54 2.31
N GLU A 254 -14.07 -33.94 3.08
CA GLU A 254 -15.35 -33.22 3.14
C GLU A 254 -15.15 -31.77 3.58
N ARG A 255 -14.40 -31.53 4.66
CA ARG A 255 -14.13 -30.18 5.15
C ARG A 255 -13.27 -29.36 4.18
N ALA A 256 -12.29 -29.99 3.52
CA ALA A 256 -11.52 -29.35 2.47
C ALA A 256 -12.43 -28.90 1.30
N HIS A 257 -13.40 -29.74 0.91
CA HIS A 257 -14.40 -29.37 -0.10
C HIS A 257 -15.35 -28.26 0.35
N GLN A 258 -15.72 -28.23 1.64
CA GLN A 258 -16.55 -27.16 2.21
C GLN A 258 -15.80 -25.82 2.24
N LEU A 259 -14.52 -25.81 2.58
CA LEU A 259 -13.70 -24.59 2.64
C LEU A 259 -13.24 -24.10 1.26
N GLY A 260 -13.15 -24.99 0.26
CA GLY A 260 -12.66 -24.65 -1.08
C GLY A 260 -13.32 -23.41 -1.72
N PRO A 261 -14.66 -23.30 -1.78
CA PRO A 261 -15.35 -22.12 -2.30
C PRO A 261 -15.03 -20.81 -1.54
N GLU A 262 -14.78 -20.91 -0.23
CA GLU A 262 -14.45 -19.76 0.62
C GLU A 262 -13.03 -19.28 0.34
N VAL A 263 -12.07 -20.21 0.20
CA VAL A 263 -10.69 -19.90 -0.22
C VAL A 263 -10.67 -19.28 -1.63
N ALA A 264 -11.48 -19.79 -2.55
CA ALA A 264 -11.64 -19.22 -3.89
C ALA A 264 -12.27 -17.82 -3.86
N THR A 265 -13.20 -17.57 -2.95
CA THR A 265 -13.82 -16.25 -2.76
C THR A 265 -12.84 -15.24 -2.18
N ALA A 266 -12.06 -15.61 -1.16
CA ALA A 266 -10.94 -14.82 -0.65
C ALA A 266 -9.95 -14.46 -1.77
N ALA A 267 -9.58 -15.44 -2.58
CA ALA A 267 -8.64 -15.24 -3.69
C ALA A 267 -9.19 -14.25 -4.74
N ARG A 268 -10.47 -14.35 -5.10
CA ARG A 268 -11.13 -13.38 -6.01
C ARG A 268 -11.19 -11.98 -5.41
N ARG A 269 -11.57 -11.83 -4.14
CA ARG A 269 -11.64 -10.53 -3.45
C ARG A 269 -10.28 -9.83 -3.41
N LEU A 270 -9.21 -10.57 -3.11
CA LEU A 270 -7.85 -10.02 -3.18
C LEU A 270 -7.50 -9.63 -4.62
N GLY A 271 -7.76 -10.48 -5.61
CA GLY A 271 -7.53 -10.15 -7.02
C GLY A 271 -8.28 -8.89 -7.47
N GLU A 272 -9.52 -8.71 -7.02
CA GLU A 272 -10.32 -7.50 -7.27
C GLU A 272 -9.79 -6.27 -6.52
N ALA A 273 -9.35 -6.42 -5.26
CA ALA A 273 -8.73 -5.34 -4.50
C ALA A 273 -7.42 -4.89 -5.16
N VAL A 274 -6.62 -5.84 -5.63
CA VAL A 274 -5.40 -5.59 -6.41
C VAL A 274 -5.74 -4.95 -7.74
N ARG A 275 -6.78 -5.37 -8.48
CA ARG A 275 -7.20 -4.68 -9.73
C ARG A 275 -7.77 -3.28 -9.49
N ARG A 276 -8.52 -3.06 -8.41
CA ARG A 276 -9.02 -1.73 -8.03
C ARG A 276 -7.87 -0.78 -7.70
N ARG A 277 -6.84 -1.26 -7.00
CA ARG A 277 -5.60 -0.49 -6.74
C ARG A 277 -4.64 -0.44 -7.94
N GLY A 278 -4.66 -1.48 -8.76
CA GLY A 278 -3.73 -1.77 -9.86
C GLY A 278 -4.28 -1.43 -11.24
N GLY A 279 -5.40 -0.70 -11.31
CA GLY A 279 -5.87 -0.08 -12.53
C GLY A 279 -5.03 1.13 -12.93
N THR A 280 -3.72 0.90 -13.05
CA THR A 280 -2.71 1.46 -13.96
C THR A 280 -1.36 0.95 -13.50
N ARG A 281 -0.73 0.09 -14.31
CA ARG A 281 0.72 0.17 -14.44
C ARG A 281 1.00 1.65 -14.79
N PRO A 282 1.79 2.40 -13.99
CA PRO A 282 2.04 3.79 -14.35
C PRO A 282 2.59 3.79 -15.78
N ARG A 283 2.02 4.62 -16.66
CA ARG A 283 2.59 4.82 -17.99
C ARG A 283 4.10 5.07 -17.83
N GLY A 284 4.93 4.52 -18.72
CA GLY A 284 6.32 4.96 -18.78
C GLY A 284 6.34 6.48 -18.93
N ARG A 285 7.31 7.16 -18.31
CA ARG A 285 7.42 8.62 -18.36
C ARG A 285 7.17 9.11 -19.79
N PRO A 286 6.10 9.90 -20.06
CA PRO A 286 5.88 10.46 -21.38
C PRO A 286 7.05 11.39 -21.75
N ASP A 287 7.37 11.49 -23.04
CA ASP A 287 8.35 12.46 -23.57
C ASP A 287 7.85 13.88 -23.21
N GLY A 288 8.39 14.43 -22.14
CA GLY A 288 7.94 15.69 -21.54
C GLY A 288 9.13 16.49 -21.06
N GLY A 289 9.18 17.75 -21.50
CA GLY A 289 10.20 18.72 -21.13
C GLY A 289 10.23 18.99 -19.62
N GLU A 290 11.27 19.69 -19.17
CA GLU A 290 11.38 20.10 -17.77
C GLU A 290 10.20 20.99 -17.36
N MET A 291 9.58 20.69 -16.21
CA MET A 291 8.52 21.52 -15.64
C MET A 291 9.08 22.44 -14.56
N PRO A 292 8.74 23.74 -14.54
CA PRO A 292 9.16 24.65 -13.49
C PRO A 292 8.71 24.18 -12.10
N LEU A 293 9.64 24.17 -11.16
CA LEU A 293 9.36 23.89 -9.76
C LEU A 293 8.92 25.18 -9.05
N ALA A 294 7.84 25.08 -8.29
CA ALA A 294 7.46 26.08 -7.30
C ALA A 294 8.16 25.82 -5.95
N SER A 295 8.48 24.57 -5.62
CA SER A 295 9.22 24.23 -4.40
C SER A 295 9.81 22.82 -4.41
N SER A 296 11.01 22.65 -3.87
CA SER A 296 11.70 21.36 -3.68
C SER A 296 11.42 20.71 -2.32
N ALA A 297 10.13 20.59 -1.97
CA ALA A 297 9.66 20.16 -0.65
C ALA A 297 9.97 18.70 -0.29
N ARG A 298 10.09 17.81 -1.30
CA ARG A 298 10.21 16.35 -1.15
C ARG A 298 9.16 15.72 -0.23
N SER A 299 7.92 16.19 -0.30
CA SER A 299 6.81 15.66 0.49
C SER A 299 6.57 14.17 0.23
N PHE A 300 6.22 13.42 1.28
CA PHE A 300 5.79 12.03 1.13
C PHE A 300 4.45 11.98 0.40
N LEU A 301 3.51 12.82 0.84
CA LEU A 301 2.21 13.02 0.20
C LEU A 301 1.78 14.49 0.33
N GLY A 302 2.14 15.32 -0.66
CA GLY A 302 1.72 16.73 -0.69
C GLY A 302 0.23 16.87 -1.08
N LYS A 303 -0.61 17.44 -0.23
CA LYS A 303 -2.06 17.62 -0.45
C LYS A 303 -2.48 19.08 -0.29
N SER A 304 -3.65 19.38 -0.84
CA SER A 304 -4.40 20.60 -0.57
C SER A 304 -3.57 21.89 -0.65
N PRO A 305 -2.90 22.15 -1.80
CA PRO A 305 -2.19 23.41 -1.94
C PRO A 305 -3.16 24.59 -1.87
N SER A 306 -2.70 25.69 -1.27
CA SER A 306 -3.49 26.90 -1.06
C SER A 306 -2.59 28.12 -1.22
N TRP A 307 -3.02 29.07 -2.04
CA TRP A 307 -2.31 30.33 -2.24
C TRP A 307 -2.77 31.38 -1.21
N ASP A 308 -1.82 31.99 -0.50
CA ASP A 308 -2.05 33.17 0.35
C ASP A 308 -1.67 34.43 -0.42
N ALA A 309 -2.66 35.10 -1.00
CA ALA A 309 -2.45 36.28 -1.84
C ALA A 309 -1.85 37.47 -1.07
N GLU A 310 -2.04 37.55 0.24
CA GLU A 310 -1.53 38.67 1.04
C GLU A 310 -0.03 38.55 1.31
N THR A 311 0.46 37.32 1.49
CA THR A 311 1.88 37.04 1.73
C THR A 311 2.62 36.61 0.46
N GLY A 312 1.92 36.43 -0.66
CA GLY A 312 2.50 35.93 -1.90
C GLY A 312 3.06 34.51 -1.76
N SER A 313 2.56 33.72 -0.81
CA SER A 313 3.12 32.42 -0.45
C SER A 313 2.17 31.27 -0.77
N LEU A 314 2.72 30.17 -1.26
CA LEU A 314 2.03 28.91 -1.42
C LEU A 314 2.15 28.07 -0.15
N LEU A 315 1.03 27.54 0.34
CA LEU A 315 0.97 26.57 1.42
C LEU A 315 0.52 25.22 0.89
N TRP A 316 0.97 24.13 1.49
CA TRP A 316 0.43 22.78 1.24
C TRP A 316 0.66 21.89 2.45
N LEU A 317 -0.06 20.77 2.50
CA LEU A 317 0.05 19.79 3.58
C LEU A 317 0.95 18.63 3.16
N ASP A 318 1.99 18.29 3.90
CA ASP A 318 2.54 16.93 3.82
C ASP A 318 1.74 16.05 4.78
N ALA A 319 0.90 15.18 4.23
CA ALA A 319 -0.03 14.40 5.02
C ALA A 319 0.66 13.33 5.89
N LEU A 320 1.80 12.79 5.44
CA LEU A 320 2.48 11.67 6.08
C LEU A 320 3.74 12.04 6.85
N ALA A 321 4.39 13.16 6.49
CA ALA A 321 5.25 13.88 7.42
C ALA A 321 4.45 15.08 7.95
N PRO A 322 3.48 14.85 8.87
CA PRO A 322 2.34 15.72 9.11
C PRO A 322 2.75 17.16 9.45
N ALA A 323 2.69 18.01 8.43
CA ALA A 323 3.10 19.40 8.54
C ALA A 323 2.46 20.28 7.46
N ILE A 324 2.12 21.52 7.81
CA ILE A 324 1.87 22.57 6.82
C ILE A 324 3.23 23.10 6.37
N MET A 325 3.46 23.02 5.08
CA MET A 325 4.62 23.56 4.39
C MET A 325 4.26 24.91 3.81
N ARG A 326 5.23 25.83 3.76
CA ARG A 326 5.11 27.16 3.15
C ARG A 326 6.26 27.37 2.18
N SER A 327 5.99 27.88 0.98
CA SER A 327 7.02 28.31 0.04
C SER A 327 7.74 29.53 0.61
N ARG A 328 9.05 29.64 0.38
CA ARG A 328 9.77 30.87 0.67
C ARG A 328 9.98 31.66 -0.62
N ASP A 329 9.87 32.98 -0.55
CA ASP A 329 10.38 33.86 -1.58
C ASP A 329 11.89 33.62 -1.73
N GLU A 330 12.37 33.49 -2.97
CA GLU A 330 13.78 33.25 -3.23
C GLU A 330 14.46 34.34 -4.07
N GLU A 331 15.75 34.50 -3.78
CA GLU A 331 16.73 35.15 -4.64
C GLU A 331 16.78 34.43 -6.01
N PRO A 332 16.98 35.15 -7.14
CA PRO A 332 16.79 34.62 -8.50
C PRO A 332 17.62 33.38 -8.90
N THR A 333 18.61 32.98 -8.10
CA THR A 333 19.59 31.93 -8.43
C THR A 333 19.52 30.69 -7.52
N ALA A 334 18.67 30.70 -6.49
CA ALA A 334 18.51 29.57 -5.59
C ALA A 334 17.42 28.59 -6.08
N PRO A 335 17.50 27.30 -5.70
CA PRO A 335 16.44 26.33 -6.00
C PRO A 335 15.28 26.53 -5.01
N PRO A 336 14.03 26.63 -5.49
CA PRO A 336 12.89 27.08 -4.69
C PRO A 336 12.69 26.25 -3.42
N ARG A 337 12.87 26.87 -2.25
CA ARG A 337 12.78 26.21 -0.94
C ARG A 337 11.38 26.25 -0.33
N SER A 338 11.22 25.40 0.68
CA SER A 338 10.06 25.35 1.57
C SER A 338 10.51 25.40 3.02
N GLU A 339 9.64 25.89 3.89
CA GLU A 339 9.76 25.72 5.33
C GLU A 339 8.55 25.02 5.92
N VAL A 340 8.71 24.52 7.13
CA VAL A 340 7.60 24.00 7.92
C VAL A 340 6.99 25.15 8.69
N MET A 341 5.73 25.44 8.39
CA MET A 341 4.93 26.44 9.10
C MET A 341 4.40 25.84 10.41
N ALA A 342 3.71 24.70 10.34
CA ALA A 342 3.15 24.01 11.52
C ALA A 342 3.38 22.49 11.43
N ARG A 343 3.54 21.82 12.58
CA ARG A 343 3.70 20.35 12.68
C ARG A 343 2.57 19.73 13.49
N PHE A 344 2.22 18.50 13.14
CA PHE A 344 1.23 17.70 13.88
C PHE A 344 1.82 16.35 14.29
N THR A 345 1.19 15.68 15.25
CA THR A 345 1.65 14.41 15.83
C THR A 345 0.99 13.18 15.20
N SER A 346 0.11 13.38 14.24
CA SER A 346 -0.65 12.36 13.51
C SER A 346 -0.88 12.80 12.06
N PRO A 347 -1.11 11.87 11.13
CA PRO A 347 -1.40 12.20 9.74
C PRO A 347 -2.47 13.29 9.62
N ALA A 348 -2.20 14.24 8.74
CA ALA A 348 -3.08 15.36 8.47
C ALA A 348 -3.67 15.18 7.08
N MET A 349 -4.99 15.02 6.99
CA MET A 349 -5.64 14.56 5.75
C MET A 349 -6.31 15.69 4.96
N ALA A 350 -6.63 16.80 5.61
CA ALA A 350 -7.28 17.93 4.97
C ALA A 350 -6.70 19.27 5.43
N LEU A 351 -6.57 20.19 4.48
CA LEU A 351 -6.22 21.60 4.68
C LEU A 351 -7.12 22.43 3.75
N THR A 352 -7.74 23.49 4.25
CA THR A 352 -8.43 24.48 3.39
C THR A 352 -8.26 25.86 3.99
N SER A 353 -8.05 26.87 3.16
CA SER A 353 -8.14 28.26 3.63
C SER A 353 -9.56 28.54 4.07
N ILE A 354 -9.71 29.28 5.16
CA ILE A 354 -11.01 29.74 5.69
C ILE A 354 -11.11 31.28 5.68
N GLY A 355 -10.18 31.95 4.99
CA GLY A 355 -10.07 33.41 4.91
C GLY A 355 -9.19 34.02 6.01
N GLU A 356 -8.86 35.31 5.83
CA GLU A 356 -8.13 36.13 6.82
C GLU A 356 -6.80 35.51 7.29
N GLY A 357 -6.06 34.85 6.39
CA GLY A 357 -4.79 34.20 6.74
C GLY A 357 -4.94 33.04 7.72
N ARG A 358 -6.10 32.37 7.72
CA ARG A 358 -6.37 31.18 8.53
C ARG A 358 -6.70 29.98 7.66
N TRP A 359 -6.35 28.81 8.16
CA TRP A 359 -6.61 27.52 7.54
C TRP A 359 -7.26 26.56 8.51
N PHE A 360 -8.27 25.83 8.06
CA PHE A 360 -8.77 24.65 8.75
C PHE A 360 -7.88 23.45 8.42
N VAL A 361 -7.55 22.65 9.45
CA VAL A 361 -6.79 21.40 9.33
C VAL A 361 -7.50 20.29 10.07
N ALA A 362 -7.62 19.13 9.43
CA ALA A 362 -8.05 17.90 10.08
C ALA A 362 -6.92 16.86 10.07
N THR A 363 -6.67 16.31 11.26
CA THR A 363 -5.77 15.18 11.51
C THR A 363 -6.57 13.98 12.00
N GLU A 364 -5.96 12.79 12.00
CA GLU A 364 -6.61 11.59 12.56
C GLU A 364 -7.02 11.74 14.03
N LYS A 365 -6.42 12.68 14.78
CA LYS A 365 -6.66 12.86 16.22
C LYS A 365 -7.37 14.15 16.58
N GLY A 366 -7.68 15.02 15.62
CA GLY A 366 -8.33 16.29 15.92
C GLY A 366 -8.43 17.23 14.73
N ALA A 367 -9.30 18.22 14.86
CA ALA A 367 -9.47 19.32 13.91
C ALA A 367 -9.17 20.67 14.58
N MET A 368 -8.56 21.59 13.84
CA MET A 368 -8.10 22.87 14.38
C MET A 368 -8.03 23.93 13.27
N THR A 369 -7.95 25.20 13.67
CA THR A 369 -7.53 26.29 12.78
C THR A 369 -6.08 26.66 13.03
N VAL A 370 -5.36 27.02 11.98
CA VAL A 370 -3.97 27.50 12.01
C VAL A 370 -3.94 28.90 11.39
N ASP A 371 -3.32 29.87 12.05
CA ASP A 371 -3.06 31.21 11.48
C ASP A 371 -1.64 31.32 10.90
N ARG A 372 -1.32 32.46 10.27
CA ARG A 372 0.00 32.73 9.64
C ARG A 372 1.20 32.62 10.58
N ASP A 373 0.98 32.83 11.88
CA ASP A 373 2.00 32.73 12.92
C ASP A 373 2.12 31.28 13.45
N ALA A 374 1.47 30.33 12.77
CA ALA A 374 1.41 28.92 13.12
C ALA A 374 0.76 28.64 14.49
N ARG A 375 -0.09 29.56 14.95
CA ARG A 375 -0.87 29.34 16.18
C ARG A 375 -2.01 28.38 15.88
N LEU A 376 -2.02 27.28 16.62
CA LEU A 376 -3.07 26.26 16.55
C LEU A 376 -4.19 26.61 17.52
N THR A 377 -5.43 26.63 17.03
CA THR A 377 -6.64 26.76 17.85
C THR A 377 -7.53 25.55 17.59
N PRO A 378 -7.70 24.63 18.55
CA PRO A 378 -8.60 23.48 18.40
C PRO A 378 -10.02 23.90 18.04
N LEU A 379 -10.68 23.09 17.22
CA LEU A 379 -12.10 23.28 16.92
C LEU A 379 -12.93 23.02 18.19
N SER A 380 -13.95 23.85 18.42
CA SER A 380 -14.90 23.67 19.53
C SER A 380 -16.34 23.84 19.02
N PRO A 381 -17.23 22.86 19.22
CA PRO A 381 -16.96 21.53 19.81
C PRO A 381 -15.97 20.68 18.98
N GLU A 382 -15.37 19.68 19.63
CA GLU A 382 -14.46 18.73 18.97
C GLU A 382 -15.25 17.74 18.10
N LEU A 383 -14.70 17.42 16.93
CA LEU A 383 -15.26 16.36 16.08
C LEU A 383 -15.06 14.99 16.71
N SER A 384 -16.02 14.08 16.48
CA SER A 384 -15.92 12.71 16.97
C SER A 384 -14.70 11.98 16.34
N PRO A 385 -14.01 11.10 17.09
CA PRO A 385 -12.88 10.33 16.56
C PRO A 385 -13.23 9.50 15.32
N GLU A 386 -14.47 9.00 15.24
CA GLU A 386 -14.97 8.21 14.12
C GLU A 386 -15.08 9.04 12.84
N VAL A 387 -15.47 10.32 12.95
CA VAL A 387 -15.49 11.24 11.81
C VAL A 387 -14.07 11.59 11.41
N LEU A 388 -13.22 11.96 12.38
CA LEU A 388 -11.82 12.36 12.15
C LEU A 388 -11.03 11.28 11.41
N ALA A 389 -11.19 10.01 11.80
CA ALA A 389 -10.55 8.87 11.15
C ALA A 389 -10.97 8.68 9.68
N GLY A 390 -12.13 9.23 9.28
CA GLY A 390 -12.64 9.14 7.92
C GLY A 390 -12.35 10.37 7.04
N ILE A 391 -11.90 11.50 7.59
CA ILE A 391 -11.70 12.72 6.79
C ILE A 391 -10.57 12.51 5.77
N THR A 392 -10.85 12.85 4.51
CA THR A 392 -9.95 12.63 3.36
C THR A 392 -9.59 13.91 2.60
N CYS A 393 -10.48 14.91 2.67
CA CYS A 393 -10.32 16.24 2.09
C CYS A 393 -11.30 17.21 2.76
N ALA A 394 -11.08 18.51 2.57
CA ALA A 394 -12.00 19.56 3.00
C ALA A 394 -11.95 20.72 2.01
N CYS A 395 -13.04 21.46 1.90
CA CYS A 395 -13.06 22.74 1.21
C CYS A 395 -13.91 23.75 1.96
N HIS A 396 -13.62 25.03 1.73
CA HIS A 396 -14.39 26.13 2.28
C HIS A 396 -15.51 26.54 1.32
N GLY A 397 -16.73 26.63 1.83
CA GLY A 397 -17.89 27.12 1.12
C GLY A 397 -18.14 28.60 1.39
N ARG A 398 -19.23 29.13 0.82
CA ARG A 398 -19.69 30.49 1.15
C ARG A 398 -20.10 30.58 2.63
N ASP A 399 -20.00 31.78 3.19
CA ASP A 399 -20.42 32.12 4.55
C ASP A 399 -19.64 31.43 5.68
N GLY A 400 -18.39 31.04 5.45
CA GLY A 400 -17.56 30.47 6.51
C GLY A 400 -17.68 28.95 6.67
N GLN A 401 -18.52 28.28 5.88
CA GLN A 401 -18.85 26.86 6.07
C GLN A 401 -17.73 25.94 5.63
N ILE A 402 -17.45 24.91 6.41
CA ILE A 402 -16.46 23.87 6.07
C ILE A 402 -17.21 22.64 5.59
N TRP A 403 -16.82 22.17 4.40
CA TRP A 403 -17.26 20.90 3.84
C TRP A 403 -16.14 19.87 3.98
N LEU A 404 -16.51 18.64 4.26
CA LEU A 404 -15.61 17.52 4.51
C LEU A 404 -15.95 16.37 3.57
N GLY A 405 -14.92 15.80 2.96
CA GLY A 405 -15.00 14.48 2.35
C GLY A 405 -14.66 13.43 3.39
N VAL A 406 -15.56 12.46 3.58
CA VAL A 406 -15.38 11.40 4.58
C VAL A 406 -15.47 10.04 3.89
N GLY A 407 -14.56 9.13 4.26
CA GLY A 407 -14.47 7.77 3.74
C GLY A 407 -15.08 6.71 4.64
N GLU A 408 -14.81 5.45 4.33
CA GLU A 408 -15.18 4.32 5.18
C GLU A 408 -14.37 4.33 6.47
N THR A 409 -15.02 4.03 7.59
CA THR A 409 -14.38 3.91 8.89
C THR A 409 -14.83 2.64 9.60
N SER A 410 -14.21 2.29 10.71
CA SER A 410 -14.64 1.17 11.55
C SER A 410 -16.01 1.39 12.19
N ALA A 411 -16.53 2.62 12.17
CA ALA A 411 -17.79 3.00 12.77
C ALA A 411 -18.94 2.87 11.75
N PRO A 412 -19.86 1.91 11.90
CA PRO A 412 -20.89 1.62 10.88
C PRO A 412 -21.88 2.77 10.66
N GLN A 413 -21.95 3.76 11.54
CA GLN A 413 -22.81 4.94 11.37
C GLN A 413 -22.19 5.99 10.44
N ILE A 414 -20.86 5.99 10.28
CA ILE A 414 -20.15 6.89 9.38
C ILE A 414 -20.14 6.25 7.99
N ARG A 415 -20.58 7.01 6.99
CA ARG A 415 -20.72 6.54 5.61
C ARG A 415 -19.81 7.34 4.71
N PRO A 416 -19.24 6.74 3.64
CA PRO A 416 -18.57 7.51 2.61
C PRO A 416 -19.49 8.58 2.05
N GLY A 417 -19.02 9.83 2.00
CA GLY A 417 -19.91 10.93 1.63
C GLY A 417 -19.31 12.32 1.82
N LEU A 418 -20.19 13.29 1.56
CA LEU A 418 -19.96 14.71 1.79
C LEU A 418 -20.65 15.10 3.08
N TYR A 419 -19.87 15.66 3.99
CA TYR A 419 -20.31 16.16 5.28
C TYR A 419 -20.14 17.67 5.32
N ARG A 420 -21.01 18.34 6.05
CA ARG A 420 -20.92 19.78 6.33
C ARG A 420 -20.77 19.99 7.82
N LEU A 421 -19.84 20.86 8.18
CA LEU A 421 -19.64 21.26 9.56
C LEU A 421 -20.70 22.31 9.95
N ILE A 422 -21.57 21.99 10.90
CA ILE A 422 -22.64 22.86 11.39
C ILE A 422 -22.55 22.90 12.91
N ASP A 423 -22.31 24.07 13.48
CA ASP A 423 -22.16 24.25 14.94
C ASP A 423 -21.18 23.26 15.59
N GLY A 424 -20.12 22.90 14.82
CA GLY A 424 -19.06 21.95 15.20
C GLY A 424 -19.40 20.48 15.06
N GLU A 425 -20.61 20.14 14.58
CA GLU A 425 -21.00 18.77 14.25
C GLU A 425 -20.84 18.48 12.75
N ALA A 426 -20.37 17.29 12.40
CA ALA A 426 -20.26 16.85 11.01
C ALA A 426 -21.57 16.19 10.55
N VAL A 427 -22.35 16.90 9.75
CA VAL A 427 -23.66 16.45 9.25
C VAL A 427 -23.51 15.88 7.84
N LEU A 428 -23.97 14.64 7.62
CA LEU A 428 -23.96 13.99 6.30
C LEU A 428 -24.99 14.66 5.37
N GLU A 429 -24.51 15.24 4.26
CA GLU A 429 -25.33 15.92 3.25
C GLU A 429 -25.58 15.05 2.02
N ALA A 430 -24.59 14.24 1.61
CA ALA A 430 -24.73 13.33 0.49
C ALA A 430 -23.91 12.05 0.69
N LYS A 431 -24.51 10.89 0.43
CA LYS A 431 -23.81 9.60 0.39
C LYS A 431 -23.10 9.42 -0.95
N LEU A 432 -21.88 8.90 -0.90
CA LEU A 432 -21.07 8.58 -2.07
C LEU A 432 -20.75 7.08 -2.10
N PRO A 433 -20.48 6.50 -3.29
CA PRO A 433 -20.13 5.08 -3.40
C PRO A 433 -18.73 4.77 -2.84
N SER A 434 -17.86 5.76 -2.72
CA SER A 434 -16.50 5.66 -2.17
C SER A 434 -16.10 6.98 -1.52
N ALA A 435 -15.00 6.97 -0.77
CA ALA A 435 -14.42 8.18 -0.22
C ALA A 435 -14.03 9.16 -1.36
N PRO A 436 -14.45 10.44 -1.29
CA PRO A 436 -13.90 11.45 -2.19
C PRO A 436 -12.43 11.72 -1.81
N THR A 437 -11.56 11.90 -2.79
CA THR A 437 -10.14 12.25 -2.53
C THR A 437 -9.90 13.74 -2.47
N ASP A 438 -10.79 14.50 -3.12
CA ASP A 438 -10.80 15.95 -3.12
C ASP A 438 -12.20 16.49 -3.41
N ILE A 439 -12.49 17.67 -2.87
CA ILE A 439 -13.74 18.39 -3.07
C ILE A 439 -13.44 19.87 -3.28
N LEU A 440 -14.25 20.54 -4.10
CA LEU A 440 -14.17 22.00 -4.23
C LEU A 440 -15.55 22.59 -4.50
N ILE A 441 -15.70 23.88 -4.21
CA ILE A 441 -16.90 24.65 -4.52
C ILE A 441 -16.54 25.72 -5.54
N ASP A 442 -17.41 25.94 -6.53
CA ASP A 442 -17.18 26.98 -7.52
C ASP A 442 -17.27 28.40 -6.93
N SER A 443 -16.66 29.38 -7.62
CA SER A 443 -16.67 30.77 -7.17
C SER A 443 -18.09 31.32 -6.99
N SER A 444 -19.07 30.77 -7.74
CA SER A 444 -20.49 31.12 -7.64
C SER A 444 -21.18 30.55 -6.39
N GLY A 445 -20.53 29.61 -5.67
CA GLY A 445 -21.08 28.91 -4.53
C GLY A 445 -22.30 28.03 -4.85
N ARG A 446 -22.53 27.73 -6.14
CA ARG A 446 -23.71 26.99 -6.59
C ARG A 446 -23.43 25.53 -6.91
N HIS A 447 -22.16 25.17 -7.07
CA HIS A 447 -21.79 23.80 -7.37
C HIS A 447 -20.65 23.32 -6.48
N LEU A 448 -20.80 22.10 -5.96
CA LEU A 448 -19.74 21.35 -5.29
C LEU A 448 -19.31 20.21 -6.22
N TYR A 449 -18.01 20.08 -6.45
CA TYR A 449 -17.40 18.99 -7.23
C TYR A 449 -16.67 18.04 -6.29
N ALA A 450 -16.71 16.74 -6.61
CA ALA A 450 -15.99 15.71 -5.86
C ALA A 450 -15.27 14.75 -6.81
N ALA A 451 -14.00 14.46 -6.52
CA ALA A 451 -13.21 13.43 -7.20
C ALA A 451 -13.34 12.10 -6.46
N LEU A 452 -13.81 11.06 -7.16
CA LEU A 452 -14.00 9.71 -6.62
C LEU A 452 -12.97 8.78 -7.24
N ARG A 453 -11.77 8.74 -6.65
CA ARG A 453 -10.62 8.01 -7.21
C ARG A 453 -10.91 6.54 -7.52
N ASP A 454 -11.53 5.83 -6.58
CA ASP A 454 -11.76 4.39 -6.70
C ASP A 454 -12.83 4.04 -7.76
N ALA A 455 -13.80 4.94 -7.95
CA ALA A 455 -14.81 4.82 -9.00
C ALA A 455 -14.32 5.32 -10.38
N GLY A 456 -13.28 6.16 -10.39
CA GLY A 456 -12.84 6.88 -11.60
C GLY A 456 -13.75 8.05 -11.98
N ASP A 457 -14.66 8.46 -11.10
CA ASP A 457 -15.71 9.42 -11.40
C ASP A 457 -15.39 10.81 -10.85
N ILE A 458 -15.82 11.83 -11.59
CA ILE A 458 -15.92 13.22 -11.12
C ILE A 458 -17.40 13.57 -11.12
N VAL A 459 -17.92 13.90 -9.95
CA VAL A 459 -19.33 14.22 -9.76
C VAL A 459 -19.51 15.66 -9.33
N ARG A 460 -20.66 16.24 -9.68
CA ARG A 460 -21.07 17.60 -9.31
C ARG A 460 -22.41 17.55 -8.61
N PHE A 461 -22.57 18.41 -7.61
CA PHE A 461 -23.80 18.64 -6.88
C PHE A 461 -24.19 20.10 -7.01
N ARG A 462 -25.48 20.37 -7.21
CA ARG A 462 -26.03 21.72 -7.05
C ARG A 462 -26.23 22.03 -5.57
N ILE A 463 -25.70 23.15 -5.11
CA ILE A 463 -25.90 23.68 -3.76
C ILE A 463 -27.18 24.53 -3.77
N GLY A 464 -28.16 24.13 -2.95
CA GLY A 464 -29.41 24.85 -2.79
C GLY A 464 -29.27 26.12 -1.94
N PRO A 465 -30.30 26.98 -1.88
CA PRO A 465 -30.27 28.24 -1.13
C PRO A 465 -30.16 28.08 0.40
N ARG A 466 -30.36 26.86 0.93
CA ARG A 466 -30.12 26.51 2.34
C ARG A 466 -28.88 25.63 2.52
N ASN A 467 -27.97 25.65 1.54
CA ASN A 467 -26.73 24.89 1.47
C ASN A 467 -26.87 23.34 1.47
N GLY A 468 -28.08 22.82 1.30
CA GLY A 468 -28.29 21.40 1.04
C GLY A 468 -27.88 21.00 -0.38
N LEU A 469 -27.38 19.78 -0.55
CA LEU A 469 -26.97 19.24 -1.85
C LEU A 469 -28.15 18.64 -2.62
N GLY A 470 -28.20 18.90 -3.92
CA GLY A 470 -29.07 18.19 -4.86
C GLY A 470 -28.57 16.78 -5.17
N ASN A 471 -29.15 16.15 -6.19
CA ASN A 471 -28.67 14.85 -6.67
C ASN A 471 -27.28 14.99 -7.33
N PRO A 472 -26.44 13.94 -7.26
CA PRO A 472 -25.16 13.92 -7.97
C PRO A 472 -25.37 13.85 -9.48
N GLU A 473 -24.62 14.65 -10.20
CA GLU A 473 -24.48 14.61 -11.66
C GLU A 473 -23.07 14.13 -12.01
N LEU A 474 -22.96 13.12 -12.89
CA LEU A 474 -21.66 12.70 -13.41
C LEU A 474 -21.15 13.78 -14.38
N VAL A 475 -20.00 14.37 -14.07
CA VAL A 475 -19.30 15.32 -14.96
C VAL A 475 -18.46 14.56 -15.96
N ALA A 476 -17.61 13.65 -15.47
CA ALA A 476 -16.75 12.84 -16.32
C ALA A 476 -16.35 11.54 -15.62
N ARG A 477 -16.08 10.52 -16.42
CA ARG A 477 -15.42 9.28 -15.98
C ARG A 477 -14.03 9.22 -16.59
N VAL A 478 -13.02 9.18 -15.75
CA VAL A 478 -11.63 9.04 -16.16
C VAL A 478 -11.36 7.58 -16.51
N ASP A 479 -10.96 7.33 -17.75
CA ASP A 479 -10.49 6.01 -18.16
C ASP A 479 -9.28 5.61 -17.31
N ALA A 480 -9.30 4.38 -16.78
CA ALA A 480 -8.21 3.83 -16.00
C ALA A 480 -6.85 4.05 -16.67
N LEU A 481 -6.75 3.89 -17.99
CA LEU A 481 -5.51 4.04 -18.76
C LEU A 481 -4.84 5.42 -18.63
N HIS A 482 -5.58 6.44 -18.18
CA HIS A 482 -5.07 7.79 -17.97
C HIS A 482 -4.75 8.09 -16.50
N GLY A 483 -4.96 7.13 -15.59
CA GLY A 483 -4.82 7.28 -14.14
C GLY A 483 -6.17 7.42 -13.44
N ARG A 484 -6.14 7.89 -12.19
CA ARG A 484 -7.35 8.04 -11.35
C ARG A 484 -7.53 9.48 -10.87
N PRO A 485 -8.76 10.03 -10.85
CA PRO A 485 -8.98 11.40 -10.40
C PRO A 485 -8.59 11.53 -8.93
N MET A 486 -7.72 12.50 -8.62
CA MET A 486 -7.12 12.66 -7.30
C MET A 486 -7.46 13.99 -6.66
N ALA A 487 -7.23 15.09 -7.40
CA ALA A 487 -7.46 16.45 -6.94
C ALA A 487 -8.05 17.30 -8.05
N LEU A 488 -8.73 18.39 -7.67
CA LEU A 488 -9.49 19.23 -8.57
C LEU A 488 -9.07 20.69 -8.43
N ALA A 489 -9.10 21.46 -9.52
CA ALA A 489 -9.03 22.92 -9.49
C ALA A 489 -9.89 23.53 -10.60
N LEU A 490 -10.48 24.69 -10.33
CA LEU A 490 -11.31 25.39 -11.31
C LEU A 490 -10.51 26.48 -12.01
N GLU A 491 -10.50 26.44 -13.34
CA GLU A 491 -10.08 27.55 -14.17
C GLU A 491 -11.35 28.25 -14.68
N GLU A 492 -11.74 29.30 -13.98
CA GLU A 492 -12.95 30.06 -14.30
C GLU A 492 -12.86 30.70 -15.70
N PRO A 493 -13.98 30.79 -16.44
CA PRO A 493 -15.33 30.36 -16.04
C PRO A 493 -15.67 28.89 -16.37
N ASP A 494 -14.88 28.23 -17.21
CA ASP A 494 -15.39 27.14 -18.04
C ASP A 494 -14.73 25.78 -17.82
N HIS A 495 -13.55 25.75 -17.19
CA HIS A 495 -12.72 24.55 -17.18
C HIS A 495 -12.49 24.00 -15.77
N LEU A 496 -12.35 22.68 -15.72
CA LEU A 496 -11.99 21.90 -14.56
C LEU A 496 -10.67 21.19 -14.85
N TRP A 497 -9.74 21.34 -13.93
CA TRP A 497 -8.47 20.63 -13.90
C TRP A 497 -8.53 19.48 -12.92
N VAL A 498 -7.92 18.36 -13.30
CA VAL A 498 -7.93 17.12 -12.54
C VAL A 498 -6.52 16.55 -12.49
N ALA A 499 -5.99 16.33 -11.29
CA ALA A 499 -4.78 15.57 -11.10
C ALA A 499 -5.07 14.07 -11.23
N LEU A 500 -4.27 13.36 -12.02
CA LEU A 500 -4.45 11.93 -12.28
C LEU A 500 -3.39 11.10 -11.56
N TRP A 501 -3.78 10.45 -10.47
CA TRP A 501 -2.95 9.52 -9.71
C TRP A 501 -2.52 8.34 -10.58
N ASP A 502 -1.22 8.05 -10.59
CA ASP A 502 -0.54 7.07 -11.46
C ASP A 502 -0.70 7.35 -12.97
N GLY A 503 -1.23 8.52 -13.33
CA GLY A 503 -1.52 8.94 -14.69
C GLY A 503 -0.42 9.75 -15.37
N TRP A 504 0.61 10.18 -14.63
CA TRP A 504 1.65 11.09 -15.14
C TRP A 504 1.11 12.35 -15.81
N SER A 505 -0.05 12.83 -15.39
CA SER A 505 -0.73 13.89 -16.11
C SER A 505 -1.78 14.62 -15.29
N LEU A 506 -2.15 15.78 -15.81
CA LEU A 506 -3.39 16.46 -15.47
C LEU A 506 -4.37 16.29 -16.64
N ALA A 507 -5.66 16.16 -16.34
CA ALA A 507 -6.71 16.39 -17.33
C ALA A 507 -7.27 17.80 -17.17
N ARG A 508 -7.46 18.48 -18.30
CA ARG A 508 -8.26 19.69 -18.41
C ARG A 508 -9.49 19.36 -19.24
N LEU A 509 -10.67 19.64 -18.70
CA LEU A 509 -11.94 19.41 -19.37
C LEU A 509 -12.87 20.60 -19.15
N ARG A 510 -13.90 20.74 -19.97
CA ARG A 510 -15.00 21.67 -19.70
C ARG A 510 -15.82 21.19 -18.51
N ARG A 511 -16.51 22.11 -17.82
CA ARG A 511 -17.35 21.81 -16.63
C ARG A 511 -18.54 20.89 -16.90
N ASP A 512 -18.85 20.61 -18.16
CA ASP A 512 -19.87 19.64 -18.59
C ASP A 512 -19.28 18.25 -18.93
N GLY A 513 -17.96 18.06 -18.77
CA GLY A 513 -17.26 16.81 -19.10
C GLY A 513 -16.61 16.78 -20.48
N SER A 514 -16.93 17.73 -21.36
CA SER A 514 -16.47 17.73 -22.75
C SER A 514 -15.03 18.27 -22.92
N ASP A 515 -14.49 18.16 -24.14
CA ASP A 515 -13.17 18.70 -24.54
C ASP A 515 -12.01 18.35 -23.60
N THR A 516 -11.92 17.06 -23.22
CA THR A 516 -10.81 16.59 -22.39
C THR A 516 -9.48 16.68 -23.15
N ARG A 517 -8.48 17.25 -22.48
CA ARG A 517 -7.08 17.33 -22.92
C ARG A 517 -6.18 16.88 -21.78
N LEU A 518 -5.12 16.15 -22.10
CA LEU A 518 -4.16 15.66 -21.11
C LEU A 518 -2.87 16.47 -21.21
N LEU A 519 -2.37 16.90 -20.06
CA LEU A 519 -1.08 17.56 -19.90
C LEU A 519 -0.16 16.63 -19.13
N SER A 520 0.93 16.19 -19.76
CA SER A 520 1.91 15.29 -19.13
C SER A 520 2.74 15.99 -18.06
N LEU A 521 3.01 15.27 -16.98
CA LEU A 521 3.85 15.71 -15.85
C LEU A 521 5.05 14.77 -15.67
N PRO A 522 6.18 15.28 -15.13
CA PRO A 522 7.36 14.47 -14.83
C PRO A 522 7.21 13.67 -13.52
N VAL A 523 5.99 13.47 -13.04
CA VAL A 523 5.68 12.74 -11.81
C VAL A 523 4.47 11.84 -12.02
N PRO A 524 4.52 10.57 -11.57
CA PRO A 524 3.40 9.64 -11.71
C PRO A 524 2.18 10.03 -10.88
N ARG A 525 2.40 10.68 -9.73
CA ARG A 525 1.37 10.94 -8.71
C ARG A 525 1.26 12.43 -8.40
N PRO A 526 0.60 13.22 -9.26
CA PRO A 526 0.09 14.53 -8.86
C PRO A 526 -1.07 14.36 -7.85
N THR A 527 -1.11 15.19 -6.82
CA THR A 527 -1.91 14.92 -5.60
C THR A 527 -2.72 16.10 -5.07
N GLY A 528 -2.51 17.30 -5.59
CA GLY A 528 -3.23 18.50 -5.20
C GLY A 528 -3.09 19.59 -6.26
N LEU A 529 -4.13 20.41 -6.43
CA LEU A 529 -4.17 21.48 -7.41
C LEU A 529 -4.70 22.76 -6.78
N THR A 530 -4.14 23.90 -7.15
CA THR A 530 -4.72 25.21 -6.81
C THR A 530 -4.25 26.28 -7.79
N PHE A 531 -5.10 27.27 -8.05
CA PHE A 531 -4.71 28.48 -8.77
C PHE A 531 -4.22 29.54 -7.78
N GLY A 532 -3.21 30.30 -8.20
CA GLY A 532 -2.62 31.37 -7.40
C GLY A 532 -1.57 32.16 -8.16
N GLY A 533 -0.58 32.68 -7.43
CA GLY A 533 0.42 33.59 -7.97
C GLY A 533 -0.05 35.05 -7.94
N PRO A 534 0.86 36.01 -8.21
CA PRO A 534 0.55 37.44 -8.19
C PRO A 534 -0.63 37.82 -9.11
N ASP A 535 -0.70 37.19 -10.29
CA ASP A 535 -1.73 37.43 -11.29
C ASP A 535 -2.89 36.41 -11.24
N GLY A 536 -2.85 35.44 -10.31
CA GLY A 536 -3.85 34.37 -10.21
C GLY A 536 -3.81 33.32 -11.33
N ASP A 537 -2.86 33.42 -12.26
CA ASP A 537 -2.75 32.55 -13.44
C ASP A 537 -1.77 31.37 -13.25
N LEU A 538 -1.19 31.17 -12.07
CA LEU A 538 -0.33 30.00 -11.83
C LEU A 538 -1.15 28.82 -11.31
N LEU A 539 -1.11 27.71 -12.04
CA LEU A 539 -1.62 26.42 -11.54
C LEU A 539 -0.50 25.71 -10.78
N TYR A 540 -0.64 25.62 -9.46
CA TYR A 540 0.26 24.87 -8.61
C TYR A 540 -0.17 23.41 -8.50
N VAL A 541 0.80 22.51 -8.55
CA VAL A 541 0.57 21.06 -8.51
C VAL A 541 1.46 20.44 -7.43
N THR A 542 0.87 19.90 -6.37
CA THR A 542 1.61 19.07 -5.41
C THR A 542 1.72 17.65 -5.92
N SER A 543 2.75 16.92 -5.45
CA SER A 543 2.95 15.52 -5.81
C SER A 543 3.32 14.65 -4.60
N GLY A 544 3.20 13.33 -4.77
CA GLY A 544 3.53 12.34 -3.76
C GLY A 544 4.65 11.38 -4.19
N ARG A 545 5.39 10.87 -3.21
CA ARG A 545 6.38 9.79 -3.37
C ARG A 545 5.92 8.48 -2.74
N ILE A 546 4.90 8.53 -1.89
CA ILE A 546 4.31 7.36 -1.23
C ILE A 546 4.05 6.27 -2.26
N GLY A 547 4.47 5.04 -1.94
CA GLY A 547 4.20 3.83 -2.74
C GLY A 547 4.85 3.77 -4.12
N LEU A 548 5.82 4.64 -4.43
CA LEU A 548 6.67 4.52 -5.62
C LEU A 548 7.85 3.59 -5.34
N THR A 549 8.15 2.71 -6.29
CA THR A 549 9.33 1.85 -6.24
C THR A 549 10.62 2.67 -6.42
N PRO A 550 11.80 2.15 -6.02
CA PRO A 550 13.08 2.83 -6.27
C PRO A 550 13.32 3.16 -7.76
N GLN A 551 12.90 2.27 -8.67
CA GLN A 551 12.98 2.52 -10.11
C GLN A 551 12.10 3.69 -10.52
N GLN A 552 10.84 3.74 -10.07
CA GLN A 552 9.94 4.86 -10.38
C GLN A 552 10.42 6.17 -9.78
N ILE A 553 11.03 6.15 -8.59
CA ILE A 553 11.68 7.34 -8.02
C ILE A 553 12.87 7.77 -8.88
N ALA A 554 13.64 6.84 -9.45
CA ALA A 554 14.73 7.16 -10.37
C ALA A 554 14.22 7.75 -11.70
N GLU A 555 13.09 7.27 -12.22
CA GLU A 555 12.41 7.78 -13.42
C GLU A 555 11.72 9.14 -13.18
N ALA A 556 11.24 9.38 -11.96
CA ALA A 556 10.56 10.60 -11.51
C ALA A 556 11.22 11.20 -10.24
N PRO A 557 12.47 11.71 -10.34
CA PRO A 557 13.24 12.18 -9.18
C PRO A 557 12.60 13.38 -8.48
N THR A 558 11.76 14.13 -9.20
CA THR A 558 11.01 15.30 -8.73
C THR A 558 9.72 14.96 -8.01
N SER A 559 9.34 13.68 -7.85
CA SER A 559 8.20 13.29 -7.02
C SER A 559 8.37 13.83 -5.59
N GLY A 560 7.27 14.36 -5.04
CA GLY A 560 7.23 15.04 -3.74
C GLY A 560 7.48 16.54 -3.81
N ASN A 561 7.84 17.09 -4.98
CA ASN A 561 7.97 18.53 -5.17
C ASN A 561 6.64 19.16 -5.57
N VAL A 562 6.64 20.50 -5.61
CA VAL A 562 5.54 21.32 -6.09
C VAL A 562 5.93 21.96 -7.41
N PHE A 563 5.04 21.89 -8.40
CA PHE A 563 5.21 22.47 -9.74
C PHE A 563 4.35 23.72 -9.89
N ALA A 564 4.78 24.65 -10.75
CA ALA A 564 3.99 25.82 -11.13
C ALA A 564 3.87 25.88 -12.67
N LEU A 565 2.64 25.97 -13.16
CA LEU A 565 2.33 26.02 -14.59
C LEU A 565 1.64 27.35 -14.92
N ASP A 566 2.33 28.25 -15.62
CA ASP A 566 1.74 29.49 -16.11
C ASP A 566 0.81 29.28 -17.32
N GLY A 567 -0.01 30.28 -17.67
CA GLY A 567 -0.96 30.16 -18.76
C GLY A 567 -0.34 29.89 -20.13
N ARG A 568 0.89 30.35 -20.37
CA ARG A 568 1.61 30.10 -21.64
C ARG A 568 2.05 28.65 -21.74
N LEU A 569 2.62 28.10 -20.67
CA LEU A 569 3.05 26.73 -20.56
C LEU A 569 1.85 25.78 -20.64
N ARG A 570 0.75 26.09 -19.92
CA ARG A 570 -0.50 25.32 -20.05
C ARG A 570 -1.00 25.33 -21.49
N ALA A 571 -1.07 26.50 -22.13
CA ALA A 571 -1.53 26.60 -23.52
C ALA A 571 -0.60 25.90 -24.54
N ALA A 572 0.71 25.90 -24.31
CA ALA A 572 1.68 25.24 -25.18
C ALA A 572 1.59 23.70 -25.07
N LEU A 573 1.40 23.18 -23.86
CA LEU A 573 1.35 21.73 -23.60
C LEU A 573 0.00 21.09 -23.94
N LEU A 574 -1.04 21.90 -24.12
CA LEU A 574 -2.38 21.44 -24.51
C LEU A 574 -2.63 21.47 -26.03
N ARG A 575 -1.70 22.03 -26.81
CA ARG A 575 -1.69 21.99 -28.28
C ARG A 575 -1.12 20.67 -28.75
#